data_AF-A0AAU1XDT9-F1
#
_entry.id   AF-A0AAU1XDT9-F1
#
_cell.length_a   1.000
_cell.length_b   1.000
_cell.length_c   1.000
_cell.angle_alpha   90.00
_cell.angle_beta   90.00
_cell.angle_gamma   90.00
#
_symmetry.space_group_name_H-M   'P 1'
#
loop_
_entity.id
_entity.type
_entity.pdbx_description
1 polymer ?
#
loop_
_entity_poly.entity_id
_entity_poly.type
_entity_poly.pdbx_seq_one_letter_code
_entity_poly.pdbx_strand_id
1 'polypeptide(L)'
;MRVKAIDGREAAGVRLLTFVVEHADPEALPAGGWVSEASAGRLMDAEGGVWFVAEGGQGVTRLKYLSCGCACPELTTYQDGAEIFREVAPTS
;
A
#
# COMPACT_ATOMS: atom_id res chain seq x y z
N MET A 1 10.41 -9.05 6.92
CA MET A 1 9.19 -8.24 7.05
C MET A 1 8.33 -8.80 8.17
N ARG A 2 7.71 -7.98 9.02
CA ARG A 2 6.81 -8.44 10.10
C ARG A 2 5.47 -7.72 9.96
N VAL A 3 4.39 -8.47 9.81
CA VAL A 3 3.00 -7.95 9.77
C VAL A 3 2.37 -8.18 11.13
N LYS A 4 1.63 -7.20 11.64
CA LYS A 4 0.82 -7.36 12.85
C LYS A 4 -0.63 -6.99 12.54
N ALA A 5 -1.54 -7.93 12.78
CA ALA A 5 -2.97 -7.65 12.78
C ALA A 5 -3.37 -7.04 14.13
N ILE A 6 -4.27 -6.05 14.12
CA ILE A 6 -4.76 -5.39 15.34
C ILE A 6 -5.78 -6.26 16.10
N ASP A 7 -6.38 -7.26 15.46
CA ASP A 7 -7.52 -8.03 15.98
C ASP A 7 -7.35 -9.58 15.98
N GLY A 8 -6.18 -10.10 15.60
CA GLY A 8 -5.88 -11.54 15.63
C GLY A 8 -6.26 -12.36 14.38
N ARG A 9 -6.70 -11.75 13.27
CA ARG A 9 -7.02 -12.44 12.00
C ARG A 9 -5.87 -12.43 10.98
N GLU A 10 -4.76 -13.04 11.35
CA GLU A 10 -3.49 -13.12 10.58
C GLU A 10 -3.64 -13.39 9.06
N ALA A 11 -4.68 -14.10 8.62
CA ALA A 11 -4.81 -14.55 7.23
C ALA A 11 -5.13 -13.46 6.18
N ALA A 12 -5.87 -12.39 6.52
CA ALA A 12 -6.30 -11.40 5.51
C ALA A 12 -5.18 -10.40 5.16
N GLY A 13 -4.49 -9.88 6.19
CA GLY A 13 -3.37 -8.96 6.01
C GLY A 13 -2.16 -9.60 5.32
N VAL A 14 -1.89 -10.89 5.61
CA VAL A 14 -0.80 -11.63 4.97
C VAL A 14 -1.07 -11.84 3.48
N ARG A 15 -2.31 -12.16 3.08
CA ARG A 15 -2.67 -12.32 1.67
C ARG A 15 -2.46 -11.02 0.88
N LEU A 16 -2.92 -9.90 1.42
CA LEU A 16 -2.72 -8.59 0.79
C LEU A 16 -1.23 -8.24 0.71
N LEU A 17 -0.46 -8.56 1.74
CA LEU A 17 0.98 -8.32 1.71
C LEU A 17 1.66 -9.13 0.62
N THR A 18 1.34 -10.43 0.49
CA THR A 18 1.87 -11.26 -0.60
C THR A 18 1.57 -10.62 -1.96
N PHE A 19 0.32 -10.16 -2.13
CA PHE A 19 -0.11 -9.50 -3.36
C PHE A 19 0.65 -8.19 -3.63
N VAL A 20 0.94 -7.39 -2.60
CA VAL A 20 1.79 -6.19 -2.71
C VAL A 20 3.20 -6.55 -3.16
N VAL A 21 3.81 -7.59 -2.57
CA VAL A 21 5.17 -8.03 -2.93
C VAL A 21 5.23 -8.62 -4.34
N GLU A 22 4.15 -9.22 -4.83
CA GLU A 22 4.05 -9.76 -6.19
C GLU A 22 3.94 -8.67 -7.26
N HIS A 23 3.24 -7.57 -6.97
CA HIS A 23 2.91 -6.54 -7.96
C HIS A 23 3.75 -5.26 -7.84
N ALA A 24 4.29 -4.93 -6.68
CA ALA A 24 5.12 -3.73 -6.49
C ALA A 24 6.60 -4.00 -6.81
N ASP A 25 7.27 -2.97 -7.31
CA ASP A 25 8.73 -2.97 -7.48
C ASP A 25 9.39 -3.20 -6.09
N PRO A 26 10.25 -4.22 -5.93
CA PRO A 26 10.98 -4.46 -4.68
C PRO A 26 11.74 -3.25 -4.15
N GLU A 27 12.26 -2.38 -5.02
CA GLU A 27 12.98 -1.16 -4.63
C GLU A 27 12.02 -0.05 -4.16
N ALA A 28 10.74 -0.12 -4.53
CA ALA A 28 9.69 0.79 -4.08
C ALA A 28 9.06 0.34 -2.75
N LEU A 29 9.35 -0.88 -2.27
CA LEU A 29 8.80 -1.40 -1.03
C LEU A 29 9.48 -0.73 0.18
N PRO A 30 8.70 -0.07 1.06
CA PRO A 30 9.24 0.55 2.25
C PRO A 30 9.79 -0.47 3.23
N ALA A 31 10.96 -0.19 3.79
CA ALA A 31 11.56 -1.01 4.83
C ALA A 31 10.82 -0.83 6.16
N GLY A 32 10.41 -1.94 6.79
CA GLY A 32 9.88 -1.90 8.15
C GLY A 32 8.74 -2.86 8.44
N GLY A 33 7.98 -2.49 9.47
CA GLY A 33 6.78 -3.21 9.89
C GLY A 33 5.55 -2.76 9.10
N TRP A 34 4.57 -3.65 8.97
CA TRP A 34 3.32 -3.39 8.28
C TRP A 34 2.14 -3.66 9.21
N VAL A 35 1.10 -2.86 9.07
CA VAL A 35 -0.14 -2.95 9.87
C VAL A 35 -1.30 -3.23 8.92
N SER A 36 -2.10 -4.26 9.18
CA SER A 36 -3.26 -4.58 8.33
C SER A 36 -4.58 -4.36 9.04
N GLU A 37 -5.58 -3.85 8.31
CA GLU A 37 -6.97 -3.88 8.74
C GLU A 37 -7.65 -5.15 8.19
N ALA A 38 -8.05 -6.06 9.08
CA ALA A 38 -8.49 -7.41 8.72
C ALA A 38 -9.78 -7.46 7.87
N SER A 39 -10.62 -6.42 7.92
CA SER A 39 -11.91 -6.35 7.23
C SER A 39 -11.87 -5.56 5.92
N ALA A 40 -10.89 -4.67 5.73
CA ALA A 40 -10.96 -3.65 4.69
C ALA A 40 -10.10 -3.93 3.45
N GLY A 41 -9.30 -5.01 3.45
CA GLY A 41 -8.35 -5.26 2.36
C GLY A 41 -7.33 -4.13 2.22
N ARG A 42 -6.88 -3.59 3.36
CA ARG A 42 -5.92 -2.48 3.44
C ARG A 42 -4.72 -2.85 4.30
N LEU A 43 -3.55 -2.37 3.88
CA LEU A 43 -2.28 -2.55 4.56
C LEU A 43 -1.56 -1.21 4.65
N MET A 44 -1.15 -0.80 5.84
CA MET A 44 -0.35 0.40 6.07
C MET A 44 1.12 0.02 6.22
N ASP A 45 1.98 0.72 5.49
CA ASP A 45 3.43 0.59 5.58
C ASP A 45 4.06 1.50 6.66
N ALA A 46 5.36 1.34 6.90
CA ALA A 46 6.10 2.09 7.91
C ALA A 46 6.19 3.61 7.64
N GLU A 47 5.96 4.04 6.41
CA GLU A 47 5.94 5.45 6.00
C GLU A 47 4.54 6.06 6.07
N GLY A 48 3.54 5.30 6.54
CA GLY A 48 2.14 5.73 6.59
C GLY A 48 1.40 5.63 5.25
N GLY A 49 1.99 4.99 4.25
CA GLY A 49 1.32 4.69 2.98
C GLY A 49 0.31 3.57 3.15
N VAL A 50 -0.88 3.73 2.58
CA VAL A 50 -1.96 2.75 2.62
C VAL A 50 -2.05 2.04 1.28
N TRP A 51 -1.89 0.73 1.31
CA TRP A 51 -1.94 -0.18 0.18
C TRP A 51 -3.26 -0.92 0.14
N PHE A 52 -3.77 -1.10 -1.07
CA PHE A 52 -4.98 -1.88 -1.36
C PHE A 52 -4.90 -2.46 -2.77
N VAL A 53 -5.72 -3.47 -3.03
CA VAL A 53 -5.84 -4.08 -4.37
C VAL A 53 -6.44 -3.04 -5.32
N ALA A 54 -5.79 -2.81 -6.46
CA ALA A 54 -6.28 -1.92 -7.49
C ALA A 54 -7.62 -2.43 -8.06
N GLU A 55 -8.43 -1.51 -8.59
CA GLU A 55 -9.67 -1.88 -9.25
C GLU A 55 -9.39 -2.84 -10.42
N GLY A 56 -10.15 -3.94 -10.50
CA GLY A 56 -9.90 -5.02 -11.46
C GLY A 56 -8.93 -6.12 -10.97
N GLY A 57 -8.29 -5.95 -9.82
CA GLY A 57 -7.50 -7.01 -9.17
C GLY A 57 -6.21 -7.39 -9.89
N GLN A 58 -5.67 -6.52 -10.73
CA GLN A 58 -4.47 -6.77 -11.53
C GLN A 58 -3.20 -6.11 -10.97
N GLY A 59 -3.32 -5.38 -9.86
CA GLY A 59 -2.20 -4.66 -9.27
C GLY A 59 -2.54 -4.13 -7.89
N VAL A 60 -1.64 -3.33 -7.33
CA VAL A 60 -1.80 -2.70 -6.02
C VAL A 60 -1.66 -1.20 -6.14
N THR A 61 -2.47 -0.48 -5.38
CA THR A 61 -2.41 0.97 -5.30
C THR A 61 -1.95 1.37 -3.90
N ARG A 62 -0.98 2.29 -3.85
CA ARG A 62 -0.49 2.94 -2.64
C ARG A 62 -0.98 4.37 -2.62
N LEU A 63 -1.72 4.74 -1.58
CA LEU A 63 -2.05 6.11 -1.23
C LEU A 63 -1.07 6.59 -0.14
N LYS A 64 -0.37 7.69 -0.38
CA LYS A 64 0.54 8.31 0.59
C LYS A 64 0.29 9.81 0.65
N TYR A 65 0.34 10.39 1.84
CA TYR A 65 0.38 11.84 1.98
C TYR A 65 1.83 12.33 1.91
N LEU A 66 2.11 13.23 0.97
CA LEU A 66 3.43 13.82 0.81
C LEU A 66 3.74 14.74 1.97
N SER A 67 5.02 14.83 2.34
CA SER A 67 5.50 15.72 3.41
C SER A 67 5.52 17.21 3.03
N CYS A 68 4.89 17.60 1.91
CA CYS A 68 4.74 19.01 1.57
C CYS A 68 3.87 19.71 2.63
N GLY A 69 4.03 21.02 2.81
CA GLY A 69 3.17 21.79 3.72
C GLY A 69 1.67 21.72 3.37
N CYS A 70 1.37 21.33 2.13
CA CYS A 70 0.03 21.04 1.63
C CYS A 70 -0.52 19.67 2.01
N ALA A 71 0.32 18.72 2.44
CA ALA A 71 -0.06 17.31 2.59
C ALA A 71 -0.82 16.76 1.36
N CYS A 72 -0.29 16.98 0.14
CA CYS A 72 -0.90 16.46 -1.07
C CYS A 72 -0.98 14.92 -1.02
N PRO A 73 -2.15 14.32 -1.30
CA PRO A 73 -2.22 12.89 -1.54
C PRO A 73 -1.51 12.53 -2.86
N GLU A 74 -0.67 11.50 -2.79
CA GLU A 74 -0.08 10.80 -3.93
C GLU A 74 -0.71 9.42 -4.04
N LEU A 75 -1.20 9.09 -5.22
CA LEU A 75 -1.72 7.78 -5.56
C LEU A 75 -0.79 7.14 -6.59
N THR A 76 -0.18 6.01 -6.23
CA THR A 76 0.71 5.26 -7.13
C THR A 76 0.17 3.84 -7.32
N THR A 77 0.05 3.38 -8.57
CA THR A 77 -0.39 2.01 -8.89
C THR A 77 0.76 1.22 -9.48
N TYR A 78 0.94 0.01 -8.96
CA TYR A 78 1.93 -0.95 -9.41
C TYR A 78 1.25 -2.19 -9.98
N GLN A 79 1.84 -2.76 -11.02
CA GLN A 79 1.43 -4.00 -11.63
C GLN A 79 2.67 -4.75 -12.14
N ASP A 80 2.75 -6.05 -11.86
CA ASP A 80 3.78 -6.97 -12.36
C ASP A 80 5.22 -6.48 -12.11
N GLY A 81 5.44 -5.85 -10.94
CA GLY A 81 6.74 -5.33 -10.51
C GLY A 81 7.09 -3.95 -11.09
N ALA A 82 6.15 -3.28 -11.76
CA ALA A 82 6.35 -1.96 -12.35
C ALA A 82 5.34 -0.94 -11.84
N GLU A 83 5.80 0.30 -11.65
CA GLU A 83 4.90 1.44 -11.53
C GLU A 83 4.26 1.73 -12.89
N ILE A 84 2.92 1.71 -12.95
CA ILE A 84 2.16 1.97 -14.18
C ILE A 84 1.40 3.30 -14.13
N PHE A 85 1.24 3.88 -12.94
CA PHE A 85 0.52 5.14 -12.74
C PHE A 85 0.99 5.85 -11.48
N ARG A 86 1.11 7.17 -11.55
CA ARG A 86 1.32 8.05 -10.40
C ARG A 86 0.58 9.37 -10.61
N GLU A 87 -0.18 9.78 -9.60
CA GLU A 87 -0.86 11.07 -9.57
C GLU A 87 -0.66 11.74 -8.21
N VAL A 88 -0.40 13.05 -8.23
CA VAL A 88 -0.36 13.89 -7.03
C VAL A 88 -1.49 14.90 -7.15
N ALA A 89 -2.49 14.78 -6.28
CA ALA A 89 -3.61 15.70 -6.26
C ALA A 89 -3.36 16.84 -5.26
N PRO A 90 -3.69 18.10 -5.58
CA PRO A 90 -3.66 19.18 -4.61
C PRO A 90 -4.76 18.97 -3.57
N THR A 91 -4.46 19.28 -2.30
CA THR A 91 -5.50 19.46 -1.27
C THR A 91 -6.22 20.78 -1.56
N SER A 92 -7.46 20.69 -2.08
CA SER A 92 -8.35 21.83 -2.32
C SER A 92 -8.72 22.57 -1.05
#